data_AF-A0A7V0R3B7-F1
#
_entry.id   AF-A0A7V0R3B7-F1
#
_cell.length_a   1.000
_cell.length_b   1.000
_cell.length_c   1.000
_cell.angle_alpha   90.00
_cell.angle_beta   90.00
_cell.angle_gamma   90.00
#
_symmetry.space_group_name_H-M   'P 1'
#
loop_
_entity.id
_entity.type
_entity.pdbx_description
1 polymer ?
#
loop_
_entity_poly.entity_id
_entity_poly.type
_entity_poly.pdbx_seq_one_letter_code
_entity_poly.pdbx_strand_id
1 'polypeptide(L)'
;TNDSLFLGNMTRMQMFDERCSLCGECILDGTGGICPITACPKGLLNGPCGGTNEGKCEVSSEIDCAWVRIYNRLSKINRLKDMEQIVEPKNWASHRKPMNLNTREKASSGKDKPV
;
A
#
# COMPACT_ATOMS: atom_id res chain seq x y z
N THR A 1 -2.25 -6.26 -23.81
CA THR A 1 -2.13 -7.19 -22.68
C THR A 1 -2.83 -6.56 -21.49
N ASN A 2 -3.67 -7.30 -20.76
CA ASN A 2 -4.35 -6.78 -19.57
C ASN A 2 -3.42 -7.02 -18.36
N ASP A 3 -2.53 -6.06 -18.10
CA ASP A 3 -1.57 -6.14 -17.00
C ASP A 3 -2.15 -5.42 -15.77
N SER A 4 -2.46 -6.19 -14.73
CA SER A 4 -2.98 -5.66 -13.47
C SER A 4 -1.87 -4.94 -12.69
N LEU A 5 -1.89 -3.60 -12.69
CA LEU A 5 -0.86 -2.78 -12.03
C LEU A 5 -0.96 -2.79 -10.49
N PHE A 6 -2.19 -2.75 -9.96
CA PHE A 6 -2.48 -2.83 -8.54
C PHE A 6 -3.91 -3.31 -8.30
N LEU A 7 -4.20 -3.81 -7.09
CA LEU A 7 -5.55 -4.12 -6.68
C LEU A 7 -6.16 -2.88 -6.00
N GLY A 8 -7.07 -2.23 -6.71
CA GLY A 8 -7.69 -0.99 -6.28
C GLY A 8 -9.19 -1.06 -6.17
N ASN A 9 -9.77 -0.03 -5.56
CA ASN A 9 -11.19 0.24 -5.63
C ASN A 9 -11.43 1.55 -6.39
N MET A 10 -12.44 1.59 -7.24
CA MET A 10 -12.86 2.82 -7.92
C MET A 10 -13.77 3.61 -6.97
N THR A 11 -13.22 4.60 -6.28
CA THR A 11 -13.98 5.42 -5.32
C THR A 11 -14.87 6.44 -6.01
N ARG A 12 -14.47 6.86 -7.21
CA ARG A 12 -15.27 7.71 -8.11
C ARG A 12 -14.92 7.36 -9.55
N MET A 13 -15.76 7.75 -10.51
CA MET A 13 -15.44 7.60 -11.93
C MET A 13 -14.03 8.14 -12.21
N GLN A 14 -13.17 7.27 -12.76
CA GLN A 14 -11.76 7.52 -13.06
C GLN A 14 -10.84 7.84 -11.86
N MET A 15 -11.31 7.62 -10.62
CA MET A 15 -10.51 7.79 -9.40
C MET A 15 -10.36 6.43 -8.70
N PHE A 16 -9.11 5.99 -8.58
CA PHE A 16 -8.78 4.66 -8.05
C PHE A 16 -7.88 4.78 -6.83
N ASP A 17 -8.26 4.10 -5.76
CA ASP A 17 -7.44 3.97 -4.57
C ASP A 17 -6.80 2.59 -4.57
N GLU A 18 -5.49 2.52 -4.32
CA GLU A 18 -4.82 1.25 -4.04
C GLU A 18 -5.36 0.67 -2.72
N ARG A 19 -5.87 -0.57 -2.76
CA ARG A 19 -6.40 -1.28 -1.58
C ARG A 19 -5.49 -2.41 -1.13
N CYS A 20 -4.68 -2.97 -2.02
CA CYS A 20 -3.71 -3.99 -1.69
C CYS A 20 -2.48 -3.87 -2.59
N SER A 21 -1.30 -3.85 -1.96
CA SER A 21 -0.01 -3.84 -2.65
C SER A 21 0.46 -5.21 -3.13
N LEU A 22 -0.39 -6.25 -2.99
CA LEU A 22 -0.10 -7.62 -3.46
C LEU A 22 1.23 -8.18 -2.92
N CYS A 23 1.49 -7.96 -1.62
CA CYS A 23 2.74 -8.42 -0.97
C CYS A 23 2.79 -9.94 -0.73
N GLY A 24 1.67 -10.66 -0.86
CA GLY A 24 1.60 -12.12 -0.75
C GLY A 24 1.36 -12.65 0.67
N GLU A 25 1.60 -11.84 1.69
CA GLU A 25 1.38 -12.19 3.09
C GLU A 25 0.41 -11.21 3.74
N CYS A 26 -0.85 -11.61 3.91
CA CYS A 26 -1.88 -10.73 4.45
C CYS A 26 -1.79 -10.62 5.97
N ILE A 27 -1.96 -9.41 6.52
CA ILE A 27 -1.99 -9.14 7.98
C ILE A 27 -3.27 -8.42 8.43
N LEU A 28 -4.28 -8.40 7.56
CA LEU A 28 -5.51 -7.64 7.79
C LEU A 28 -6.30 -8.10 9.02
N ASP A 29 -6.16 -9.37 9.42
CA ASP A 29 -6.82 -9.87 10.63
C ASP A 29 -6.32 -9.14 11.89
N GLY A 30 -4.99 -8.97 12.03
CA GLY A 30 -4.39 -8.28 13.18
C GLY A 30 -4.52 -6.76 13.15
N THR A 31 -4.81 -6.17 11.99
CA THR A 31 -4.90 -4.70 11.83
C THR A 31 -6.34 -4.21 11.66
N GLY A 32 -7.33 -5.04 11.98
CA GLY A 32 -8.74 -4.66 11.91
C GLY A 32 -9.21 -4.35 10.48
N GLY A 33 -8.61 -4.97 9.46
CA GLY A 33 -9.00 -4.80 8.05
C GLY A 33 -8.39 -3.60 7.35
N ILE A 34 -7.36 -2.97 7.92
CA ILE A 34 -6.63 -1.86 7.28
C ILE A 34 -5.19 -2.30 7.00
N CYS A 35 -4.77 -2.33 5.75
CA CYS A 35 -3.41 -2.72 5.37
C CYS A 35 -2.42 -1.59 5.71
N PRO A 36 -1.49 -1.75 6.67
CA PRO A 36 -0.54 -0.68 6.99
C PRO A 36 0.52 -0.52 5.89
N ILE A 37 0.80 -1.56 5.09
CA ILE A 37 1.72 -1.48 3.94
C ILE A 37 1.18 -0.56 2.84
N THR A 38 -0.11 -0.66 2.55
CA THR A 38 -0.75 0.12 1.47
C THR A 38 -1.24 1.48 1.95
N ALA A 39 -1.81 1.55 3.17
CA ALA A 39 -2.42 2.79 3.68
C ALA A 39 -1.42 3.76 4.32
N CYS A 40 -0.24 3.30 4.76
CA CYS A 40 0.79 4.16 5.29
C CYS A 40 1.77 4.55 4.16
N PRO A 41 2.07 5.84 3.93
CA PRO A 41 3.08 6.24 2.95
C PRO A 41 4.47 5.62 3.19
N LYS A 42 4.78 5.28 4.45
CA LYS A 42 6.04 4.63 4.84
C LYS A 42 5.98 3.10 4.79
N GLY A 43 4.79 2.52 4.62
CA GLY A 43 4.59 1.07 4.59
C GLY A 43 5.11 0.33 5.82
N LEU A 44 5.04 0.95 7.02
CA LEU A 44 5.55 0.33 8.24
C LEU A 44 4.66 -0.83 8.71
N LEU A 45 5.29 -1.96 9.02
CA LEU A 45 4.61 -3.19 9.43
C LEU A 45 4.25 -3.22 10.92
N ASN A 46 5.14 -2.71 11.78
CA ASN A 46 5.07 -2.85 13.24
C ASN A 46 4.93 -1.47 13.92
N GLY A 47 3.74 -0.88 13.81
CA GLY A 47 3.37 0.32 14.56
C GLY A 47 3.62 1.67 13.87
N PRO A 48 3.18 2.76 14.53
CA PRO A 48 3.26 4.12 13.99
C PRO A 48 4.72 4.62 13.89
N CYS A 49 4.97 5.49 12.91
CA CYS A 49 6.29 6.12 12.69
C CYS A 49 6.59 7.29 13.64
N GLY A 50 5.65 7.70 14.50
CA GLY A 50 5.79 8.86 15.38
C GLY A 50 5.46 10.21 14.75
N GLY A 51 5.49 10.37 13.43
CA GLY A 51 5.11 11.62 12.76
C GLY A 51 3.61 11.72 12.49
N THR A 52 2.81 11.51 13.52
CA THR A 52 1.36 11.75 13.46
C THR A 52 1.04 13.08 14.10
N ASN A 53 0.22 13.91 13.45
CA ASN A 53 -0.30 15.14 14.03
C ASN A 53 -1.83 15.11 14.03
N GLU A 54 -2.45 15.15 15.21
CA GLU A 54 -3.92 15.12 15.37
C GLU A 54 -4.63 14.02 14.54
N GLY A 55 -3.99 12.85 14.41
CA GLY A 55 -4.52 11.73 13.63
C GLY A 55 -4.18 11.75 12.13
N LYS A 56 -3.54 12.81 11.63
CA LYS A 56 -3.04 12.96 10.25
C LYS A 56 -1.58 12.55 10.12
N CYS A 57 -1.15 12.23 8.90
CA CYS A 57 0.24 11.86 8.59
C CYS A 57 1.12 13.10 8.39
N GLU A 58 2.39 13.05 8.82
CA GLU A 58 3.38 14.12 8.57
C GLU A 58 3.60 14.44 7.07
N VAL A 59 3.33 13.48 6.18
CA VAL A 59 3.54 13.65 4.74
C VAL A 59 2.51 14.62 4.15
N SER A 60 1.29 14.61 4.68
CA SER A 60 0.21 15.50 4.25
C SER A 60 -0.95 15.45 5.25
N SER A 61 -1.51 16.62 5.56
CA SER A 61 -2.72 16.78 6.39
C SER A 61 -3.96 16.10 5.80
N GLU A 62 -3.98 15.85 4.50
CA GLU A 62 -5.09 15.18 3.81
C GLU A 62 -5.09 13.66 4.05
N ILE A 63 -3.96 13.09 4.47
CA ILE A 63 -3.79 11.66 4.66
C ILE A 63 -4.02 11.32 6.13
N ASP A 64 -5.09 10.57 6.40
CA ASP A 64 -5.31 9.98 7.72
C ASP A 64 -4.22 8.95 8.03
N CYS A 65 -3.64 9.03 9.23
CA CYS A 65 -2.64 8.06 9.66
C CYS A 65 -3.24 6.65 9.72
N ALA A 66 -2.65 5.71 8.96
CA ALA A 66 -3.08 4.32 8.93
C ALA A 66 -3.13 3.69 10.33
N TRP A 67 -2.13 3.93 11.17
CA TRP A 67 -2.05 3.35 12.52
C TRP A 67 -3.07 3.94 13.50
N VAL A 68 -3.40 5.23 13.37
CA VAL A 68 -4.49 5.84 14.15
C VAL A 68 -5.83 5.23 13.72
N ARG A 69 -6.03 5.00 12.43
CA ARG A 69 -7.24 4.31 11.92
C ARG A 69 -7.33 2.86 12.40
N ILE A 70 -6.22 2.12 12.40
CA ILE A 70 -6.13 0.75 12.93
C ILE A 70 -6.50 0.74 14.41
N TYR A 71 -5.87 1.59 15.22
CA TYR A 71 -6.16 1.72 16.65
C TYR A 71 -7.64 2.00 16.91
N ASN A 72 -8.21 3.00 16.23
CA ASN A 72 -9.62 3.37 16.39
C ASN A 72 -10.57 2.22 16.03
N ARG A 73 -10.21 1.40 15.02
CA ARG A 73 -11.02 0.26 14.60
C ARG A 73 -10.91 -0.91 15.58
N LEU A 74 -9.69 -1.24 16.03
CA LEU A 74 -9.45 -2.30 17.00
C LEU A 74 -10.03 -1.97 18.39
N SER A 75 -9.98 -0.70 18.80
CA SER A 75 -10.63 -0.21 20.03
C SER A 75 -12.14 -0.46 20.00
N LYS A 76 -12.81 -0.17 18.87
CA LYS A 76 -14.26 -0.40 18.71
C LYS A 76 -14.68 -1.86 18.80
N ILE A 77 -13.80 -2.80 18.43
CA ILE A 77 -14.07 -4.25 18.48
C ILE A 77 -13.39 -4.95 19.66
N ASN A 78 -12.82 -4.18 20.59
CA ASN A 78 -12.13 -4.66 21.78
C ASN A 78 -10.97 -5.65 21.49
N ARG A 79 -10.24 -5.47 20.39
CA ARG A 79 -9.08 -6.28 19.96
C ARG A 79 -7.74 -5.51 20.01
N LEU A 80 -7.59 -4.56 20.93
CA LEU A 80 -6.36 -3.75 21.03
C LEU A 80 -5.09 -4.56 21.29
N LYS A 81 -5.22 -5.72 21.96
CA LYS A 81 -4.09 -6.64 22.21
C LYS A 81 -3.38 -7.10 20.95
N ASP A 82 -4.06 -7.13 19.80
CA ASP A 82 -3.45 -7.56 18.55
C ASP A 82 -2.38 -6.57 18.07
N MET A 83 -2.44 -5.30 18.50
CA MET A 83 -1.41 -4.30 18.18
C MET A 83 -0.10 -4.51 18.94
N GLU A 84 -0.12 -5.29 20.03
CA GLU A 84 1.08 -5.59 20.82
C GLU A 84 1.90 -6.73 20.19
N GLN A 85 1.32 -7.46 19.23
CA GLN A 85 2.00 -8.54 18.54
C GLN A 85 3.00 -7.98 17.52
N ILE A 86 4.25 -8.44 17.63
CA ILE A 86 5.28 -8.14 16.64
C ILE A 86 5.06 -9.07 15.45
N VAL A 87 4.91 -8.48 14.27
CA VAL A 87 4.82 -9.22 13.01
C VAL A 87 6.23 -9.45 12.47
N GLU A 88 6.54 -10.69 12.14
CA GLU A 88 7.79 -11.07 11.50
C GLU A 88 8.01 -10.31 10.18
N PRO A 89 9.28 -10.06 9.79
CA PRO A 89 9.58 -9.45 8.50
C PRO A 89 8.99 -10.25 7.34
N LYS A 90 8.30 -9.55 6.43
CA LYS A 90 7.67 -10.18 5.27
C LYS A 90 8.68 -10.71 4.27
N ASN A 91 8.36 -11.82 3.62
CA ASN A 91 9.10 -12.24 2.43
C ASN A 91 8.70 -11.39 1.21
N TRP A 92 9.55 -10.44 0.85
CA TRP A 92 9.29 -9.55 -0.28
C TRP A 92 9.54 -10.19 -1.67
N ALA A 93 10.06 -11.41 -1.75
CA ALA A 93 10.31 -12.08 -3.02
C ALA A 93 9.02 -12.36 -3.82
N SER A 94 7.87 -12.51 -3.14
CA SER A 94 6.57 -12.74 -3.77
C SER A 94 5.86 -11.46 -4.24
N HIS A 95 6.43 -10.29 -3.98
CA HIS A 95 5.80 -9.01 -4.25
C HIS A 95 5.75 -8.72 -5.76
N ARG A 96 4.55 -8.48 -6.30
CA ARG A 96 4.33 -8.35 -7.76
C ARG A 96 4.20 -6.93 -8.29
N LYS A 97 4.41 -5.90 -7.47
CA LYS A 97 4.31 -4.51 -7.96
C LYS A 97 5.44 -4.22 -8.96
N PRO A 98 5.18 -3.52 -10.07
CA PRO A 98 6.15 -3.37 -11.16
C PRO A 98 7.42 -2.61 -10.77
N MET A 99 7.42 -1.85 -9.66
CA MET A 99 8.50 -0.99 -9.13
C MET A 99 8.92 0.16 -10.06
N ASN A 100 9.07 -0.12 -11.36
CA ASN A 100 9.17 0.82 -12.46
C ASN A 100 8.18 0.41 -13.57
N LEU A 101 7.36 1.34 -14.03
CA LEU A 101 6.52 1.16 -15.22
C LEU A 101 6.91 2.23 -16.24
N ASN A 102 7.50 1.81 -17.36
CA ASN A 102 7.79 2.70 -18.47
C ASN A 102 6.73 2.53 -19.56
N THR A 103 5.91 3.56 -19.76
CA THR A 103 4.84 3.59 -20.76
C THR A 103 5.25 4.26 -22.08
N ARG A 104 6.53 4.62 -22.25
CA ARG A 104 7.02 5.19 -23.52
C ARG A 104 7.02 4.12 -24.60
N GLU A 105 6.54 4.46 -25.79
CA GLU A 105 6.67 3.61 -26.97
C GLU A 105 8.17 3.37 -27.25
N LYS A 106 8.57 2.10 -27.40
CA LYS A 106 9.94 1.79 -27.85
C LYS A 106 10.10 2.33 -29.26
N ALA A 107 11.00 3.28 -29.47
CA ALA A 107 11.40 3.69 -30.81
C ALA A 107 11.81 2.44 -31.61
N SER A 108 11.17 2.21 -32.75
CA SER A 108 11.52 1.12 -33.66
C SER A 108 12.97 1.30 -34.09
N SER A 109 13.84 0.40 -33.63
CA SER A 109 15.20 0.26 -34.16
C SER A 109 15.13 -0.36 -35.56
N GLY A 110 14.66 0.42 -36.53
CA GLY A 110 14.76 0.14 -37.95
C GLY A 110 16.17 0.46 -38.43
N LYS A 111 17.05 -0.54 -38.49
CA LYS A 111 18.20 -0.51 -39.39
C LYS A 111 17.72 -1.01 -40.75
N ASP A 112 17.24 -0.10 -41.58
CA ASP A 112 17.22 -0.31 -43.03
C ASP A 112 17.98 0.85 -43.66
N LYS A 113 19.22 0.54 -44.06
CA LYS A 113 20.09 1.44 -44.83
C LYS A 113 19.75 1.17 -46.30
N PRO A 114 19.21 2.11 -47.08
CA PRO A 114 18.96 1.88 -48.49
C PRO A 114 20.29 1.74 -49.24
N VAL A 115 20.40 0.68 -50.04
CA VAL A 115 21.31 0.57 -51.19
C VAL A 115 20.66 1.25 -52.38
#